data_AF-A0A923YSP1-F1
#
_entry.id   AF-A0A923YSP1-F1
#
_cell.length_a   1.000
_cell.length_b   1.000
_cell.length_c   1.000
_cell.angle_alpha   90.00
_cell.angle_beta   90.00
_cell.angle_gamma   90.00
#
_symmetry.space_group_name_H-M   'P 1'
#
loop_
_entity.id
_entity.type
_entity.pdbx_description
1 polymer ?
#
loop_
_entity_poly.entity_id
_entity_poly.type
_entity_poly.pdbx_seq_one_letter_code
_entity_poly.pdbx_strand_id
1 'polypeptide(L)' 'MATALKMFASHGLSAAAQAGQSARDAARIGDEAGFHHWLAVCRSLDRRLAIEIEKRRARGRL' A
#
# COMPACT_ATOMS: atom_id res chain seq x y z
N MET A 1 26.33 -1.79 -13.29
CA MET A 1 25.23 -0.79 -13.32
C MET A 1 23.93 -1.40 -12.78
N ALA A 2 23.83 -1.68 -11.46
CA ALA A 2 22.64 -2.29 -10.86
C ALA A 2 22.19 -1.60 -9.54
N THR A 3 22.95 -0.61 -9.07
CA THR A 3 22.73 0.03 -7.77
C THR A 3 21.57 1.02 -7.80
N ALA A 4 21.35 1.73 -8.91
CA ALA A 4 20.23 2.68 -9.05
C ALA A 4 18.87 1.97 -8.98
N LEU A 5 18.69 0.88 -9.72
CA LEU A 5 17.45 0.08 -9.69
C LEU A 5 17.18 -0.52 -8.31
N LYS A 6 18.22 -0.96 -7.58
CA LYS A 6 18.06 -1.43 -6.20
C LYS A 6 17.74 -0.31 -5.22
N MET A 7 18.31 0.88 -5.39
CA MET A 7 17.96 2.04 -4.55
C MET A 7 16.55 2.54 -4.83
N PHE A 8 16.10 2.58 -6.09
CA PHE A 8 14.71 2.89 -6.44
C PHE A 8 13.75 1.79 -6.00
N ALA A 9 14.14 0.52 -6.10
CA ALA A 9 13.35 -0.58 -5.57
C ALA A 9 13.27 -0.51 -4.04
N SER A 10 14.35 -0.20 -3.33
CA SER A 10 14.34 -0.12 -1.86
C SER A 10 13.52 1.08 -1.36
N HIS A 11 13.70 2.27 -1.95
CA HIS A 11 12.90 3.45 -1.60
C HIS A 11 11.45 3.34 -2.08
N GLY A 12 11.20 2.74 -3.26
CA GLY A 12 9.86 2.49 -3.80
C GLY A 12 9.10 1.41 -3.03
N LEU A 13 9.80 0.40 -2.51
CA LEU A 13 9.22 -0.64 -1.64
C LEU A 13 8.85 -0.06 -0.28
N SER A 14 9.66 0.84 0.28
CA SER A 14 9.29 1.61 1.48
C SER A 14 8.08 2.51 1.23
N ALA A 15 7.96 3.14 0.06
CA ALA A 15 6.79 3.95 -0.29
C ALA A 15 5.51 3.10 -0.42
N ALA A 16 5.59 1.92 -1.05
CA ALA A 16 4.48 0.98 -1.13
C ALA A 16 4.06 0.44 0.24
N ALA A 17 5.03 0.13 1.11
CA ALA A 17 4.79 -0.31 2.48
C ALA A 17 4.15 0.81 3.33
N GLN A 18 4.62 2.05 3.18
CA GLN A 18 4.07 3.22 3.88
C GLN A 18 2.63 3.49 3.44
N ALA A 19 2.36 3.52 2.13
CA ALA A 19 0.98 3.66 1.62
C ALA A 19 0.09 2.51 2.12
N GLY A 20 0.64 1.30 2.24
CA GLY A 20 -0.10 0.14 2.75
C GLY A 20 -0.37 0.23 4.26
N GLN A 21 0.50 0.90 5.03
CA GLN A 21 0.25 1.23 6.42
C GLN A 21 -0.80 2.33 6.56
N SER A 22 -0.70 3.40 5.78
CA SER A 22 -1.68 4.49 5.76
C SER A 22 -3.07 4.02 5.34
N ALA A 23 -3.18 3.08 4.38
CA ALA A 23 -4.45 2.44 4.05
C ALA A 23 -5.03 1.68 5.25
N ARG A 24 -4.21 0.92 5.98
CA ARG A 24 -4.66 0.20 7.18
C ARG A 24 -5.10 1.16 8.30
N ASP A 25 -4.38 2.26 8.48
CA ASP A 25 -4.72 3.28 9.47
C ASP A 25 -6.03 3.98 9.10
N ALA A 26 -6.22 4.35 7.82
CA ALA A 26 -7.47 4.91 7.31
C ALA A 26 -8.66 3.93 7.50
N ALA A 27 -8.46 2.64 7.20
CA ALA A 27 -9.46 1.61 7.46
C ALA A 27 -9.80 1.48 8.96
N ARG A 28 -8.81 1.63 9.86
CA ARG A 28 -9.01 1.55 11.31
C ARG A 28 -9.84 2.70 11.86
N ILE A 29 -9.66 3.90 11.32
CA ILE A 29 -10.44 5.09 11.72
C ILE A 29 -11.79 5.19 10.99
N GLY A 30 -12.10 4.24 10.08
CA GLY A 30 -13.33 4.27 9.27
C GLY A 30 -13.30 5.26 8.11
N ASP A 31 -12.13 5.80 7.75
CA ASP A 31 -11.97 6.71 6.62
C ASP A 31 -11.84 5.90 5.31
N GLU A 32 -12.98 5.71 4.65
CA GLU A 32 -13.04 5.00 3.38
C GLU A 32 -12.35 5.78 2.25
N ALA A 33 -12.46 7.11 2.24
CA ALA A 33 -11.87 7.95 1.20
C ALA A 33 -10.33 7.91 1.29
N GLY A 34 -9.79 8.03 2.51
CA GLY A 34 -8.37 7.85 2.78
C GLY A 34 -7.90 6.44 2.41
N PHE A 35 -8.67 5.40 2.75
CA PHE A 35 -8.33 4.02 2.37
C PHE A 35 -8.20 3.86 0.85
N HIS A 36 -9.19 4.34 0.08
CA HIS A 36 -9.17 4.23 -1.38
C HIS A 36 -8.04 5.03 -2.01
N HIS A 37 -7.73 6.21 -1.47
CA HIS A 37 -6.60 7.03 -1.89
C HIS A 37 -5.27 6.28 -1.70
N TRP A 38 -4.99 5.81 -0.49
CA TRP A 38 -3.75 5.10 -0.18
C TRP A 38 -3.64 3.76 -0.91
N LEU A 39 -4.77 3.07 -1.12
CA LEU A 39 -4.81 1.85 -1.90
C LEU A 39 -4.48 2.11 -3.38
N ALA A 40 -4.98 3.20 -3.97
CA ALA A 40 -4.64 3.59 -5.35
C ALA A 40 -3.15 3.90 -5.49
N VAL A 41 -2.56 4.60 -4.51
CA VAL A 41 -1.11 4.85 -4.43
C VAL A 41 -0.35 3.53 -4.34
N CYS A 42 -0.71 2.63 -3.41
CA CYS A 42 -0.14 1.28 -3.34
C CYS A 42 -0.24 0.54 -4.66
N ARG A 43 -1.38 0.61 -5.35
CA ARG A 43 -1.62 -0.13 -6.59
C ARG A 43 -0.73 0.34 -7.75
N SER A 44 -0.36 1.62 -7.76
CA SER A 44 0.59 2.17 -8.74
C SER A 44 2.04 1.71 -8.50
N LEU A 45 2.39 1.40 -7.25
CA LEU A 45 3.74 1.00 -6.84
C LEU A 45 3.90 -0.53 -6.77
N ASP A 46 2.98 -1.20 -6.09
CA ASP A 46 2.90 -2.65 -5.91
C ASP A 46 1.43 -3.11 -5.97
N ARG A 47 1.05 -3.60 -7.16
CA ARG A 47 -0.28 -4.12 -7.42
C ARG A 47 -0.63 -5.34 -6.56
N ARG A 48 0.35 -6.18 -6.20
CA ARG A 48 0.10 -7.41 -5.41
C ARG A 48 -0.20 -7.04 -3.97
N LEU A 49 0.55 -6.10 -3.40
CA LEU A 49 0.32 -5.59 -2.06
C LEU A 49 -1.07 -4.95 -1.92
N ALA A 50 -1.48 -4.13 -2.90
CA ALA A 50 -2.81 -3.52 -2.91
C ALA A 50 -3.93 -4.58 -2.90
N ILE A 51 -3.83 -5.60 -3.75
CA ILE A 51 -4.81 -6.70 -3.79
C ILE A 51 -4.90 -7.45 -2.46
N GLU A 52 -3.76 -7.71 -1.80
CA GLU A 52 -3.76 -8.37 -0.49
C GLU A 52 -4.42 -7.53 0.60
N ILE A 53 -4.21 -6.22 0.59
CA ILE A 53 -4.88 -5.29 1.53
C ILE A 53 -6.39 -5.28 1.29
N GLU A 54 -6.83 -5.21 0.03
CA GLU A 54 -8.24 -5.30 -0.35
C GLU A 54 -8.87 -6.62 0.13
N LYS A 55 -8.20 -7.75 -0.10
CA LYS A 55 -8.64 -9.07 0.38
C LYS A 55 -8.68 -9.18 1.90
N ARG A 56 -7.79 -8.49 2.63
CA ARG A 56 -7.82 -8.46 4.10
C ARG A 56 -8.97 -7.61 4.61
N ARG A 57 -9.26 -6.48 3.96
CA ARG A 57 -10.43 -5.64 4.24
C ARG A 57 -11.74 -6.39 4.00
N ALA A 58 -11.87 -7.05 2.85
CA ALA A 58 -13.06 -7.82 2.51
C ALA A 58 -13.31 -9.00 3.46
N ARG A 59 -12.25 -9.52 4.10
CA ARG A 59 -12.33 -10.55 5.14
C ARG A 59 -12.52 -10.00 6.56
N GLY A 60 -12.55 -8.67 6.74
CA GLY A 60 -12.63 -8.04 8.07
C GLY A 60 -11.40 -8.26 8.96
N ARG A 61 -10.22 -8.52 8.38
CA ARG A 61 -8.98 -8.84 9.12
C ARG A 61 -7.96 -7.69 9.03
N LEU A 62 -8.42 -6.46 9.19
CA LEU A 62 -7.59 -5.24 9.17
C LEU A 62 -7.36 -4.67 10.56
#